data_AF-A0A6I1I5H8-F1
#
_entry.id   AF-A0A6I1I5H8-F1
#
_cell.length_a   1.000
_cell.length_b   1.000
_cell.length_c   1.000
_cell.angle_alpha   90.00
_cell.angle_beta   90.00
_cell.angle_gamma   90.00
#
_symmetry.space_group_name_H-M   'P 1'
#
loop_
_entity.id
_entity.type
_entity.pdbx_description
1 polymer ?
#
loop_
_entity_poly.entity_id
_entity_poly.type
_entity_poly.pdbx_seq_one_letter_code
_entity_poly.pdbx_strand_id
1 'polypeptide(L)'
;MNAAMTRAAALLWATLCARVYRRARVLACVWACMLVCLLGGCAAGRPAQEAAVETLPIAVPCKVARPSAPVLPAVPQHGIFAQAQALLAREQLRAAYVRQLEALVDGCAGS
;
A
#
# COMPACT_ATOMS: atom_id res chain seq x y z
N MET A 1 -51.72 -18.90 18.29
CA MET A 1 -50.65 -17.88 18.09
C MET A 1 -49.23 -18.47 18.02
N ASN A 2 -49.03 -19.79 18.12
CA ASN A 2 -47.69 -20.40 18.26
C ASN A 2 -46.99 -20.76 16.93
N ALA A 3 -47.75 -20.94 15.84
CA ALA A 3 -47.19 -21.38 14.55
C ALA A 3 -46.54 -20.28 13.70
N ALA A 4 -46.88 -19.01 13.96
CA ALA A 4 -46.28 -17.87 13.23
C ALA A 4 -44.90 -17.51 13.78
N MET A 5 -44.70 -17.66 15.09
CA MET A 5 -43.47 -17.28 15.79
C MET A 5 -42.32 -18.26 15.48
N THR A 6 -42.63 -19.54 15.28
CA THR A 6 -41.65 -20.57 14.88
C THR A 6 -41.15 -20.40 13.44
N ARG A 7 -42.02 -19.96 12.53
CA ARG A 7 -41.64 -19.69 11.12
C ARG A 7 -40.73 -18.47 10.99
N ALA A 8 -40.96 -17.43 11.79
CA ALA A 8 -40.10 -16.25 11.81
C ALA A 8 -38.67 -16.58 12.31
N ALA A 9 -38.54 -17.43 13.34
CA ALA A 9 -37.25 -17.86 13.86
C ALA A 9 -36.44 -18.68 12.84
N ALA A 10 -37.09 -19.55 12.06
CA ALA A 10 -36.43 -20.36 11.03
C ALA A 10 -35.87 -19.50 9.88
N LEU A 11 -36.60 -18.46 9.45
CA LEU A 11 -36.15 -17.54 8.40
C LEU A 11 -34.99 -16.65 8.87
N LEU A 12 -35.02 -16.21 10.13
CA LEU A 12 -33.90 -15.49 10.74
C LEU A 12 -32.64 -16.36 10.85
N TRP A 13 -32.78 -17.63 11.22
CA TRP A 13 -31.65 -18.53 11.34
C TRP A 13 -31.03 -18.88 9.98
N ALA A 14 -31.85 -19.12 8.96
CA ALA A 14 -31.39 -19.40 7.60
C ALA A 14 -30.64 -18.21 6.99
N THR A 15 -31.10 -16.98 7.23
CA THR A 15 -30.44 -15.75 6.73
C THR A 15 -29.14 -15.44 7.47
N LEU A 16 -29.08 -15.70 8.79
CA LEU A 16 -27.85 -15.60 9.58
C LEU A 16 -26.81 -16.63 9.12
N CYS A 17 -27.20 -17.90 8.93
CA CYS A 17 -26.32 -18.93 8.39
C CYS A 17 -25.80 -18.55 6.99
N ALA A 18 -26.66 -18.07 6.08
CA ALA A 18 -26.25 -17.65 4.75
C ALA A 18 -25.32 -16.41 4.74
N ARG A 19 -25.40 -15.53 5.75
CA ARG A 19 -24.48 -14.39 5.93
C ARG A 19 -23.13 -14.82 6.49
N VAL A 20 -23.10 -15.73 7.47
CA VAL A 20 -21.86 -16.28 8.03
C VAL A 20 -21.12 -17.10 6.97
N TYR A 21 -21.82 -17.92 6.20
CA TYR A 21 -21.24 -18.70 5.12
C TYR A 21 -20.65 -17.82 4.00
N ARG A 22 -21.33 -16.72 3.66
CA ARG A 22 -20.81 -15.73 2.70
C ARG A 22 -19.57 -15.02 3.23
N ARG A 23 -19.54 -14.61 4.50
CA ARG A 23 -18.36 -13.99 5.11
C ARG A 23 -17.17 -14.94 5.17
N ALA A 24 -17.39 -16.20 5.53
CA ALA A 24 -16.34 -17.23 5.56
C ALA A 24 -15.78 -17.50 4.15
N ARG A 25 -16.64 -17.51 3.11
CA ARG A 25 -16.21 -17.69 1.72
C ARG A 25 -15.41 -16.50 1.17
N VAL A 26 -15.78 -15.26 1.56
CA VAL A 26 -15.02 -14.06 1.20
C VAL A 26 -13.67 -14.04 1.93
N LEU A 27 -13.64 -14.38 3.22
CA LEU A 27 -12.40 -14.50 3.99
C LEU A 27 -11.45 -15.54 3.39
N ALA A 28 -11.95 -16.72 3.03
CA ALA A 28 -11.14 -17.76 2.39
C ALA A 28 -10.59 -17.31 1.01
N CYS A 29 -11.37 -16.56 0.24
CA CYS A 29 -10.95 -16.04 -1.06
C CYS A 29 -9.87 -14.95 -0.92
N VAL A 30 -10.02 -14.04 0.04
CA VAL A 30 -9.02 -13.01 0.36
C VAL A 30 -7.73 -13.65 0.87
N TRP A 31 -7.84 -14.68 1.71
CA TRP A 31 -6.68 -15.42 2.22
C TRP A 31 -5.95 -16.18 1.11
N ALA A 32 -6.68 -16.83 0.20
CA ALA A 32 -6.12 -17.48 -0.98
C ALA A 32 -5.41 -16.49 -1.91
N CYS A 33 -5.99 -15.31 -2.16
CA CYS A 33 -5.34 -14.25 -2.95
C CYS A 33 -4.06 -13.74 -2.28
N MET A 34 -4.06 -13.52 -0.96
CA MET A 34 -2.86 -13.15 -0.21
C MET A 34 -1.75 -14.21 -0.33
N LEU A 35 -2.11 -15.50 -0.24
CA LEU A 35 -1.16 -16.62 -0.34
C LEU A 35 -0.55 -16.74 -1.75
N VAL A 36 -1.35 -16.50 -2.80
CA VAL A 36 -0.87 -16.42 -4.18
C VAL A 36 0.04 -15.22 -4.40
N CYS A 37 -0.25 -14.05 -3.82
CA CYS A 37 0.64 -12.88 -3.90
C CYS A 37 1.98 -13.11 -3.17
N LEU A 38 1.95 -13.80 -2.02
CA LEU A 38 3.15 -14.14 -1.24
C LEU A 38 4.03 -15.18 -1.95
N LEU A 39 3.43 -16.20 -2.58
CA LEU A 39 4.16 -17.22 -3.34
C LEU A 39 4.59 -16.73 -4.74
N GLY A 40 3.85 -15.79 -5.32
CA GLY A 40 4.02 -15.33 -6.70
C GLY A 40 4.97 -14.14 -6.91
N GLY A 41 5.49 -13.47 -5.87
CA GLY A 41 6.30 -12.28 -6.16
C GLY A 41 7.00 -11.57 -5.01
N CYS A 42 8.06 -12.17 -4.48
CA CYS A 42 9.31 -11.43 -4.19
C CYS A 42 10.24 -11.49 -5.41
N ALA A 43 9.72 -11.26 -6.61
CA ALA A 43 10.51 -11.10 -7.83
C ALA A 43 10.77 -9.61 -8.13
N ALA A 44 11.22 -8.87 -7.11
CA ALA A 44 11.89 -7.60 -7.30
C ALA A 44 13.36 -7.92 -7.64
N GLY A 45 13.61 -8.39 -8.86
CA GLY A 45 14.95 -8.79 -9.28
C GLY A 45 15.02 -9.29 -10.72
N ARG A 46 15.22 -8.35 -11.65
CA ARG A 46 15.61 -8.49 -13.06
C ARG A 46 14.46 -8.74 -14.06
N PRO A 47 14.39 -7.87 -15.08
CA PRO A 47 14.37 -8.33 -16.45
C PRO A 47 15.78 -8.22 -17.05
N ALA A 48 16.27 -9.35 -17.56
CA ALA A 48 17.39 -9.37 -18.50
C ALA A 48 16.93 -8.69 -19.80
N GLN A 49 17.40 -7.47 -20.04
CA GLN A 49 17.40 -6.84 -21.35
C GLN A 49 18.66 -7.31 -22.09
N GLU A 50 18.57 -8.45 -22.77
CA GLU A 50 19.56 -8.88 -23.77
C GLU A 50 18.82 -9.10 -25.09
N ALA A 51 18.62 -8.02 -25.86
CA ALA A 51 18.46 -8.05 -27.31
C ALA A 51 18.19 -6.63 -27.82
N ALA A 52 19.25 -5.90 -28.18
CA ALA A 52 19.34 -4.88 -29.24
C ALA A 52 20.45 -3.88 -28.91
N VAL A 53 21.67 -4.21 -29.32
CA VAL A 53 22.76 -3.23 -29.45
C VAL A 53 22.60 -2.62 -30.85
N GLU A 54 21.87 -1.51 -30.93
CA GLU A 54 22.09 -0.49 -31.96
C GLU A 54 22.06 0.87 -31.24
N THR A 55 23.27 1.39 -30.99
CA THR A 55 23.54 2.71 -30.38
C THR A 55 22.71 3.03 -29.13
N LEU A 56 22.88 2.26 -28.04
CA LEU A 56 22.42 2.74 -26.73
C LEU A 56 23.40 3.82 -26.26
N PRO A 57 22.97 5.08 -26.03
CA PRO A 57 23.76 5.98 -25.21
C PRO A 57 23.92 5.27 -23.87
N ILE A 58 25.16 4.98 -23.49
CA ILE A 58 25.45 4.45 -22.16
C ILE A 58 25.00 5.56 -21.22
N ALA A 59 23.81 5.41 -20.65
CA ALA A 59 23.29 6.27 -19.60
C ALA A 59 24.29 6.18 -18.46
N VAL A 60 25.20 7.15 -18.41
CA VAL A 60 26.19 7.24 -17.34
C VAL A 60 25.37 7.33 -16.06
N PRO A 61 25.56 6.44 -15.08
CA PRO A 61 24.75 6.47 -13.89
C PRO A 61 24.95 7.82 -13.25
N CYS A 62 23.87 8.61 -13.17
CA CYS A 62 23.90 9.90 -12.55
C CYS A 62 24.29 9.71 -11.08
N LYS A 63 25.57 9.95 -10.77
CA LYS A 63 26.13 9.77 -9.43
C LYS A 63 25.78 11.00 -8.61
N VAL A 64 24.52 11.10 -8.22
CA VAL A 64 24.10 12.12 -7.25
C VAL A 64 23.88 11.43 -5.91
N ALA A 65 24.52 11.97 -4.88
CA ALA A 65 24.36 11.48 -3.53
C ALA A 65 22.89 11.62 -3.14
N ARG A 66 22.26 10.50 -2.77
CA ARG A 66 20.88 10.52 -2.31
C ARG A 66 20.82 11.35 -1.02
N PRO A 67 19.94 12.35 -0.92
CA PRO A 67 19.77 13.11 0.29
C PRO A 67 19.33 12.18 1.43
N SER A 68 19.80 12.43 2.64
CA SER A 68 19.39 11.67 3.81
C SER A 68 17.90 11.87 4.10
N ALA A 69 17.22 10.81 4.54
CA ALA A 69 15.82 10.92 4.92
C ALA A 69 15.63 11.94 6.06
N PRO A 70 14.59 12.79 5.99
CA PRO A 70 14.33 13.80 7.01
C PRO A 70 13.90 13.15 8.34
N VAL A 71 14.39 13.70 9.46
CA VAL A 71 13.99 13.27 10.80
C VAL A 71 12.54 13.71 11.03
N LEU A 72 11.65 12.75 11.31
CA LEU A 72 10.25 13.05 11.55
C LEU A 72 10.02 13.46 13.01
N PRO A 73 9.35 14.60 13.28
CA PRO A 73 9.05 15.04 14.64
C PRO A 73 8.15 14.03 15.36
N ALA A 74 8.26 13.87 16.67
CA ALA A 74 7.41 12.95 17.43
C ALA A 74 5.94 13.41 17.41
N VAL A 75 5.01 12.45 17.37
CA VAL A 75 3.57 12.74 17.43
C VAL A 75 3.10 12.52 18.86
N PRO A 76 2.50 13.54 19.52
CA PRO A 76 1.97 13.38 20.86
C PRO A 76 0.79 12.41 20.87
N GLN A 77 0.67 11.62 21.95
CA GLN A 77 -0.38 10.59 22.10
C GLN A 77 -1.73 11.16 22.56
N HIS A 78 -1.75 12.41 23.02
CA HIS A 78 -2.92 13.05 23.61
C HIS A 78 -3.10 14.45 23.03
N GLY A 79 -4.36 14.89 22.96
CA GLY A 79 -4.73 16.19 22.39
C GLY A 79 -4.80 16.15 20.87
N ILE A 80 -6.03 16.09 20.34
CA ILE A 80 -6.30 15.92 18.90
C ILE A 80 -5.66 17.03 18.07
N PHE A 81 -5.68 18.27 18.56
CA PHE A 81 -5.12 19.42 17.85
C PHE A 81 -3.58 19.36 17.76
N ALA A 82 -2.91 19.08 18.87
CA ALA A 82 -1.45 18.92 18.90
C ALA A 82 -1.00 17.73 18.04
N GLN A 83 -1.78 16.64 18.06
CA GLN A 83 -1.56 15.47 17.22
C GLN A 83 -1.71 15.79 15.73
N ALA A 84 -2.77 16.49 15.34
CA ALA A 84 -3.02 16.92 13.97
C ALA A 84 -1.92 17.86 13.45
N GLN A 85 -1.48 18.82 14.28
CA GLN A 85 -0.37 19.71 13.93
C GLN A 85 0.95 18.95 13.72
N ALA A 86 1.27 17.99 14.60
CA ALA A 86 2.47 17.18 14.46
C ALA A 86 2.44 16.30 13.19
N LEU A 87 1.27 15.75 12.85
CA LEU A 87 1.09 14.98 11.62
C LEU A 87 1.21 15.86 10.38
N LEU A 88 0.60 17.05 10.40
CA LEU A 88 0.73 18.01 9.30
C LEU A 88 2.19 18.39 9.05
N ALA A 89 2.95 18.66 10.12
CA ALA A 89 4.37 18.97 10.02
C ALA A 89 5.17 17.80 9.38
N ARG A 90 4.85 16.55 9.73
CA ARG A 90 5.45 15.38 9.08
C ARG A 90 5.14 15.30 7.59
N GLU A 91 3.89 15.55 7.20
CA GLU A 91 3.50 15.52 5.79
C GLU A 91 4.16 16.65 4.99
N GLN A 92 4.31 17.84 5.56
CA GLN A 92 5.05 18.93 4.92
C GLN A 92 6.52 18.57 4.68
N LEU A 93 7.19 17.96 5.67
CA LEU A 93 8.58 17.50 5.52
C LEU A 93 8.71 16.41 4.46
N ARG A 94 7.76 15.46 4.40
CA ARG A 94 7.73 14.43 3.35
C ARG A 94 7.55 15.04 1.97
N ALA A 95 6.62 15.98 1.81
CA ALA A 95 6.37 16.66 0.54
C ALA A 95 7.62 17.41 0.06
N ALA A 96 8.29 18.15 0.95
CA ALA A 96 9.53 18.86 0.61
C ALA A 96 10.65 17.90 0.17
N TYR A 97 10.81 16.78 0.88
CA TYR A 97 11.80 15.77 0.53
C TYR A 97 11.51 15.08 -0.81
N VAL A 98 10.23 14.83 -1.12
CA VAL A 98 9.84 14.30 -2.44
C VAL A 98 10.22 15.28 -3.55
N ARG A 99 9.98 16.59 -3.36
CA ARG A 99 10.41 17.61 -4.34
C ARG A 99 11.93 17.63 -4.55
N GLN A 100 12.71 17.44 -3.49
CA GLN A 100 14.16 17.31 -3.62
C GLN A 100 14.55 16.08 -4.43
N LEU A 101 13.89 14.94 -4.20
CA LEU A 101 14.13 13.72 -4.98
C LEU A 101 13.72 13.88 -6.44
N GLU A 102 12.58 14.51 -6.72
CA GLU A 102 12.12 14.83 -8.09
C GLU A 102 13.15 15.70 -8.81
N ALA A 103 13.61 16.79 -8.18
CA ALA A 103 14.62 17.67 -8.76
C ALA A 103 15.96 16.94 -9.07
N LEU A 104 16.33 15.97 -8.24
CA LEU A 104 17.51 15.14 -8.48
C LEU A 104 17.31 14.20 -9.67
N VAL A 105 16.13 13.59 -9.79
CA VAL A 105 15.79 12.73 -10.93
C VAL A 105 15.72 13.54 -12.22
N ASP A 106 15.10 14.72 -12.19
CA ASP A 106 15.01 15.62 -13.34
C ASP A 106 16.41 16.08 -13.80
N GLY A 107 17.28 16.45 -12.85
CA GLY A 107 18.67 16.80 -13.14
C GLY A 107 19.47 15.65 -13.77
N CYS A 108 19.13 14.41 -13.47
CA CYS A 108 19.74 13.22 -14.07
C CYS A 108 19.13 12.81 -15.42
N ALA A 109 17.88 13.18 -15.69
CA ALA A 109 17.22 12.88 -16.96
C ALA A 109 17.63 13.84 -18.09
N GLY A 110 18.14 15.03 -17.74
CA GLY A 110 18.63 16.04 -18.69
C GLY A 110 20.11 15.94 -19.07
N SER A 111 20.82 14.90 -18.63
CA SER A 111 22.26 14.68 -18.89
C SER A 111 22.55 13.54 -19.86
#